data_AF-A0A6B1HSW5-F1
#
_entry.id   AF-A0A6B1HSW5-F1
#
_cell.length_a   1.000
_cell.length_b   1.000
_cell.length_c   1.000
_cell.angle_alpha   90.00
_cell.angle_beta   90.00
_cell.angle_gamma   90.00
#
_symmetry.space_group_name_H-M   'P 1'
#
loop_
_entity.id
_entity.type
_entity.pdbx_description
1 polymer ?
#
loop_
_entity_poly.entity_id
_entity_poly.type
_entity_poly.pdbx_seq_one_letter_code
_entity_poly.pdbx_strand_id
1 'polypeptide(L)'
;MAHALAAEYLGMRLIYLETGSGACASVPDEMVSAVADCVSVPVVVGGGIREPGVARAKVEAGAGFVVTGSVVEDDQQRLCALSRAVHVKERQE
;
A
#
# COMPACT_ATOMS: atom_id res chain seq x y z
N MET A 1 -7.21 13.70 -1.16
CA MET A 1 -8.44 13.90 -0.37
C MET A 1 -9.68 13.97 -1.25
N ALA A 2 -9.98 15.09 -1.93
CA ALA A 2 -11.23 15.26 -2.69
C ALA A 2 -11.50 14.13 -3.71
N HIS A 3 -10.48 13.67 -4.44
CA HIS A 3 -10.63 12.57 -5.40
C HIS A 3 -10.96 11.22 -4.74
N ALA A 4 -10.43 10.93 -3.55
CA ALA A 4 -10.70 9.68 -2.85
C ALA A 4 -12.15 9.64 -2.33
N LEU A 5 -12.62 10.74 -1.73
CA LEU A 5 -14.01 10.90 -1.31
C LEU A 5 -14.98 10.85 -2.49
N ALA A 6 -14.65 11.51 -3.61
CA ALA A 6 -15.46 11.44 -4.81
C ALA A 6 -15.56 10.00 -5.34
N ALA A 7 -14.45 9.26 -5.38
CA ALA A 7 -14.43 7.85 -5.78
C ALA A 7 -15.35 7.01 -4.89
N GLU A 8 -15.26 7.16 -3.57
CA GLU A 8 -16.12 6.47 -2.61
C GLU A 8 -17.60 6.83 -2.81
N TYR A 9 -17.93 8.12 -2.96
CA TYR A 9 -19.32 8.56 -3.20
C TYR A 9 -19.88 8.11 -4.54
N LEU A 10 -19.02 7.86 -5.53
CA LEU A 10 -19.39 7.23 -6.80
C LEU A 10 -19.57 5.71 -6.70
N GLY A 11 -19.44 5.13 -5.50
CA GLY A 11 -19.65 3.71 -5.22
C GLY A 11 -18.43 2.84 -5.52
N MET A 12 -17.24 3.42 -5.68
CA MET A 12 -16.01 2.64 -5.77
C MET A 12 -15.71 1.99 -4.43
N ARG A 13 -15.30 0.72 -4.45
CA ARG A 13 -15.08 -0.07 -3.23
C ARG A 13 -13.64 -0.12 -2.74
N LEU A 14 -12.73 0.56 -3.44
CA LEU A 14 -11.28 0.56 -3.21
C LEU A 14 -10.71 1.89 -3.70
N ILE A 15 -9.67 2.40 -3.02
CA ILE A 15 -8.85 3.51 -3.50
C ILE A 15 -7.46 2.98 -3.82
N TYR A 16 -6.93 3.27 -5.00
CA TYR A 16 -5.56 2.90 -5.36
C TYR A 16 -4.69 4.16 -5.46
N LEU A 17 -3.66 4.25 -4.61
CA LEU A 17 -2.62 5.27 -4.66
C LEU A 17 -1.37 4.70 -5.37
N GLU A 18 -0.95 5.32 -6.47
CA GLU A 18 0.10 4.78 -7.36
C GLU A 18 1.14 5.87 -7.68
N THR A 19 2.43 5.51 -7.68
CA THR A 19 3.54 6.38 -8.13
C THR A 19 4.15 5.96 -9.47
N GLY A 20 3.70 4.85 -10.03
CA GLY A 20 4.20 4.23 -11.26
C GLY A 20 5.15 3.06 -11.00
N SER A 21 5.20 2.13 -11.95
CA SER A 21 6.16 1.03 -11.95
C SER A 21 7.60 1.57 -12.02
N GLY A 22 8.49 1.01 -11.20
CA GLY A 22 9.89 1.46 -11.16
C GLY A 22 10.13 2.81 -10.48
N ALA A 23 9.11 3.49 -9.94
CA ALA A 23 9.27 4.76 -9.23
C ALA A 23 10.35 4.70 -8.14
N CYS A 24 11.20 5.71 -7.99
CA CYS A 24 12.28 5.73 -6.99
C CYS A 24 11.74 5.79 -5.55
N ALA A 25 10.61 6.46 -5.35
CA ALA A 25 9.95 6.61 -4.06
C ALA A 25 8.49 6.14 -4.18
N SER A 26 7.97 5.58 -3.08
CA SER A 26 6.56 5.20 -2.95
C SER A 26 5.71 6.40 -2.48
N VAL A 27 4.38 6.24 -2.49
CA VAL A 27 3.42 7.24 -1.99
C VAL A 27 3.81 7.65 -0.56
N PRO A 28 3.93 8.93 -0.21
CA PRO A 28 4.28 9.35 1.16
C PRO A 28 3.35 8.79 2.23
N ASP A 29 3.87 8.40 3.39
CA ASP A 29 3.07 7.79 4.47
C ASP A 29 1.97 8.73 4.96
N GLU A 30 2.26 10.03 5.06
CA GLU A 30 1.29 11.07 5.41
C GLU A 30 0.10 11.12 4.43
N MET A 31 0.35 10.86 3.14
CA MET A 31 -0.73 10.82 2.14
C MET A 31 -1.57 9.56 2.29
N VAL A 32 -0.94 8.41 2.58
CA VAL A 32 -1.66 7.16 2.83
C VAL A 32 -2.55 7.31 4.06
N SER A 33 -2.01 7.80 5.18
CA SER A 33 -2.76 8.04 6.42
C SER A 33 -3.91 9.01 6.19
N ALA A 34 -3.65 10.16 5.57
CA ALA A 34 -4.69 11.14 5.32
C ALA A 34 -5.84 10.53 4.50
N VAL A 35 -5.53 9.80 3.43
CA VAL A 35 -6.57 9.15 2.60
C VAL A 35 -7.30 8.06 3.38
N ALA A 36 -6.59 7.19 4.08
CA ALA A 36 -7.18 6.11 4.88
C ALA A 36 -8.11 6.66 5.98
N ASP A 37 -7.78 7.81 6.58
CA ASP A 37 -8.60 8.47 7.59
C ASP A 37 -9.86 9.14 7.02
N CYS A 38 -9.89 9.46 5.72
CA CYS A 38 -11.02 10.16 5.12
C CYS A 38 -12.02 9.26 4.38
N VAL A 39 -11.64 8.03 4.02
CA VAL A 39 -12.53 7.09 3.31
C VAL A 39 -12.85 5.88 4.18
N SER A 40 -14.00 5.24 3.96
CA SER A 40 -14.36 3.98 4.63
C SER A 40 -13.96 2.73 3.85
N VAL A 41 -13.55 2.89 2.58
CA VAL A 41 -13.13 1.80 1.70
C VAL A 41 -11.63 1.52 1.81
N PRO A 42 -11.15 0.29 1.56
CA PRO A 42 -9.74 -0.02 1.71
C PRO A 42 -8.85 0.76 0.73
N VAL A 43 -7.69 1.18 1.23
CA VAL A 43 -6.65 1.86 0.45
C VAL A 43 -5.59 0.85 0.01
N VAL A 44 -5.32 0.81 -1.28
CA VAL A 44 -4.27 0.04 -1.95
C VAL A 44 -3.13 1.01 -2.28
N VAL A 45 -1.89 0.62 -1.98
CA VAL A 45 -0.71 1.43 -2.32
C VAL A 45 0.23 0.64 -3.23
N GLY A 46 0.57 1.22 -4.37
CA GLY A 46 1.50 0.67 -5.35
C GLY A 46 2.60 1.67 -5.73
N GLY A 47 3.66 1.13 -6.34
CA GLY A 47 4.78 1.91 -6.85
C GLY A 47 5.87 2.18 -5.81
N GLY A 48 7.12 1.96 -6.21
CA GLY A 48 8.31 2.26 -5.39
C GLY A 48 8.52 1.41 -4.12
N ILE A 49 7.74 0.35 -3.90
CA ILE A 49 7.85 -0.52 -2.72
C ILE A 49 8.80 -1.68 -2.98
N ARG A 50 10.09 -1.46 -2.67
CA ARG A 50 11.18 -2.43 -2.88
C ARG A 50 11.68 -3.08 -1.60
N GLU A 51 11.59 -2.37 -0.49
CA GLU A 51 12.15 -2.84 0.78
C GLU A 51 11.02 -3.23 1.75
N PRO A 52 11.19 -4.31 2.53
CA PRO A 52 10.20 -4.75 3.52
C PRO A 52 9.80 -3.64 4.50
N GLY A 53 10.75 -2.79 4.92
CA GLY A 53 10.46 -1.65 5.80
C GLY A 53 9.51 -0.62 5.17
N VAL A 54 9.63 -0.38 3.85
CA VAL A 54 8.71 0.50 3.12
C VAL A 54 7.31 -0.10 3.07
N ALA A 55 7.21 -1.41 2.80
CA ALA A 55 5.93 -2.11 2.78
C ALA A 55 5.25 -2.08 4.17
N ARG A 56 6.01 -2.30 5.24
CA ARG A 56 5.54 -2.18 6.63
C ARG A 56 4.98 -0.78 6.91
N ALA A 57 5.73 0.27 6.55
CA ALA A 57 5.32 1.64 6.77
C ALA A 57 3.98 1.97 6.07
N LYS A 58 3.73 1.45 4.86
CA LYS A 58 2.43 1.65 4.18
C LYS A 58 1.27 1.02 4.95
N VAL A 59 1.46 -0.20 5.46
CA VAL A 59 0.43 -0.89 6.25
C VAL A 59 0.19 -0.15 7.57
N GLU A 60 1.25 0.30 8.24
CA GLU A 60 1.15 1.10 9.47
C GLU A 60 0.48 2.46 9.24
N ALA A 61 0.65 3.04 8.05
CA ALA A 61 -0.02 4.26 7.62
C ALA A 61 -1.49 4.04 7.17
N GLY A 62 -2.03 2.81 7.28
CA GLY A 62 -3.44 2.52 6.99
C GLY A 62 -3.73 1.93 5.61
N ALA A 63 -2.70 1.54 4.85
CA ALA A 63 -2.93 0.75 3.64
C ALA A 63 -3.51 -0.63 4.00
N GLY A 64 -4.65 -0.97 3.40
CA GLY A 64 -5.22 -2.32 3.48
C GLY A 64 -4.49 -3.32 2.58
N PHE A 65 -3.89 -2.83 1.49
CA PHE A 65 -3.15 -3.64 0.54
C PHE A 65 -1.89 -2.91 0.05
N VAL A 66 -0.85 -3.70 -0.22
CA VAL A 66 0.39 -3.25 -0.85
C VAL A 66 0.57 -4.00 -2.16
N VAL A 67 0.84 -3.28 -3.25
CA VAL A 67 1.12 -3.85 -4.57
C VAL A 67 2.60 -3.70 -4.87
N THR A 68 3.23 -4.83 -5.19
CA THR A 68 4.64 -4.91 -5.57
C THR A 68 4.81 -5.96 -6.66
N GLY A 69 5.74 -5.72 -7.59
CA GLY A 69 5.94 -6.56 -8.77
C GLY A 69 7.39 -6.53 -9.26
N SER A 70 7.89 -5.34 -9.64
CA SER A 70 9.24 -5.19 -10.19
C SER A 70 10.34 -5.76 -9.30
N VAL A 71 10.20 -5.63 -7.98
CA VAL A 71 11.20 -6.14 -7.03
C VAL A 71 11.24 -7.68 -6.97
N VAL A 72 10.12 -8.34 -7.31
CA VAL A 72 10.00 -9.80 -7.35
C VAL A 72 10.54 -10.35 -8.66
N GLU A 73 10.43 -9.59 -9.76
CA GLU A 73 11.06 -9.92 -11.05
C GLU A 73 12.58 -10.01 -10.91
N ASP A 74 13.19 -9.13 -10.10
CA ASP A 74 14.63 -9.10 -9.85
C ASP A 74 15.10 -10.20 -8.88
N ASP A 75 14.32 -10.49 -7.83
CA ASP A 75 14.66 -11.49 -6.81
C ASP A 75 13.42 -12.06 -6.11
N GLN A 76 13.10 -13.32 -6.40
CA GLN A 76 11.96 -14.03 -5.83
C GLN A 76 12.03 -14.19 -4.29
N GLN A 77 13.23 -14.18 -3.69
CA GLN A 77 13.38 -14.29 -2.23
C GLN A 77 12.83 -13.07 -1.49
N ARG A 78 12.79 -11.90 -2.17
CA ARG A 78 12.24 -10.66 -1.61
C ARG A 78 10.73 -10.74 -1.37
N LEU A 79 10.00 -11.57 -2.12
CA LEU A 79 8.57 -11.75 -1.92
C LEU A 79 8.24 -12.26 -0.51
N CYS A 80 9.02 -13.22 0.01
CA CYS A 80 8.82 -13.73 1.36
C CYS A 80 9.06 -12.65 2.42
N ALA A 81 10.09 -11.81 2.24
CA ALA A 81 10.41 -10.73 3.16
C ALA A 81 9.31 -9.64 3.16
N LEU A 82 8.84 -9.24 1.98
CA LEU A 82 7.75 -8.28 1.81
C LEU A 82 6.44 -8.80 2.41
N SER A 83 6.10 -10.07 2.14
CA SER A 83 4.89 -10.70 2.70
C SER A 83 4.90 -10.71 4.24
N ARG A 84 6.03 -11.11 4.86
CA ARG A 84 6.17 -11.04 6.33
C ARG A 84 6.07 -9.61 6.88
N ALA A 85 6.53 -8.63 6.10
CA ALA A 85 6.49 -7.24 6.48
C ALA A 85 5.11 -6.57 6.35
N VAL A 86 4.11 -7.23 5.76
CA VAL A 86 2.73 -6.69 5.69
C VAL A 86 1.74 -7.49 6.55
N HIS A 87 1.96 -8.79 6.76
CA HIS A 87 1.11 -9.62 7.62
C HIS A 87 1.51 -9.51 9.10
N VAL A 88 1.18 -8.38 9.74
CA VAL A 88 1.47 -8.14 11.18
C VAL A 88 0.53 -8.84 12.15
N LYS A 89 -0.70 -9.14 11.73
CA LYS A 89 -1.78 -9.59 12.62
C LYS A 89 -1.97 -11.11 12.67
N GLU A 90 -1.21 -11.90 11.91
CA GLU A 90 -1.29 -13.37 11.98
C GLU A 90 -0.25 -13.95 12.96
N ARG A 91 -0.60 -13.86 14.24
CA ARG A 91 -0.33 -14.89 15.25
C ARG A 91 -1.20 -14.63 16.49
N GLN A 92 -2.50 -14.87 16.37
CA GLN A 92 -3.35 -15.22 17.50
C GLN A 92 -4.01 -16.55 17.15
N GLU A 93 -3.45 -17.60 17.77
CA GLU A 93 -3.94 -18.99 17.96
C GLU A 93 -4.69 -19.69 16.82
#